data_AF-A0A9P9GJ93-F1
#
_entry.id   AF-A0A9P9GJ93-F1
#
_cell.length_a   1.000
_cell.length_b   1.000
_cell.length_c   1.000
_cell.angle_alpha   90.00
_cell.angle_beta   90.00
_cell.angle_gamma   90.00
#
_symmetry.space_group_name_H-M   'P 1'
#
loop_
_entity.id
_entity.type
_entity.pdbx_description
1 polymer ?
#
loop_
_entity_poly.entity_id
_entity_poly.type
_entity_poly.pdbx_seq_one_letter_code
_entity_poly.pdbx_strand_id
1 'polypeptide(L)'
;MAASIQVSVKASNVCLSCRVRKQKCDRALPKCSRCAAKLKHCDYTVHTNLSCHAYNDQPVEALIQRRPSGYDLSWRSSAGLLQAVYEIQQSSFINLVYRILDLTGVTVPHLIQDYFVKIHPWFPVLGRNLLQESCSTLSIGSKPSSLLRLLAILLVTRHPCGPEEHPTTSVLYTTLKQLVVTSRPVADSCCDLLQCNLLIALYEYGQGLTNEAFLTLGSSVALQKLASSFMRQIRSSEAYIPDISHYENIILILDRTISWSGLDHPTPLNCYPQESTDEGFQFDLPSLNRTLSMSLDDTLKRLQLTCQVALTTGQAFQYLYEVKDGNNLSTELDVHVRRVENMVAALMREKQSHSWMFCDGIAMGLSCLLALHQTVVKQANAPLGSQEHLALRSSQRMAWEICKVSMEMINPSSVSQLSFVGMCYVFRAAVVLSDSLGLDVVVEDLEELLPTLRCFSERWAVGVEYLRHIELSGK
;
A
#
# COMPACT_ATOMS: atom_id res chain seq x y z
N MET A 1 -42.38 49.67 37.52
CA MET A 1 -42.02 48.61 36.54
C MET A 1 -40.52 48.68 36.34
N ALA A 2 -39.77 47.81 37.02
CA ALA A 2 -38.31 47.79 36.90
C ALA A 2 -37.91 47.11 35.59
N ALA A 3 -37.18 47.83 34.73
CA ALA A 3 -36.66 47.29 33.49
C ALA A 3 -35.64 46.19 33.81
N SER A 4 -35.93 44.96 33.40
CA SER A 4 -34.99 43.84 33.48
C SER A 4 -33.81 44.10 32.54
N ILE A 5 -32.65 44.40 33.11
CA ILE A 5 -31.39 44.48 32.37
C ILE A 5 -31.07 43.04 31.93
N GLN A 6 -31.37 42.70 30.67
CA GLN A 6 -30.92 41.44 30.08
C GLN A 6 -29.41 41.50 29.87
N VAL A 7 -28.68 40.85 30.76
CA VAL A 7 -27.24 40.61 30.60
C VAL A 7 -27.07 39.60 29.47
N SER A 8 -26.89 40.07 28.24
CA SER A 8 -26.58 39.20 27.11
C SER A 8 -25.13 38.70 27.23
N VAL A 9 -24.95 37.41 27.51
CA VAL A 9 -23.61 36.81 27.44
C VAL A 9 -23.16 36.82 25.98
N LYS A 10 -22.02 37.46 25.70
CA LYS A 10 -21.45 37.57 24.36
C LYS A 10 -20.25 36.65 24.21
N ALA A 11 -20.13 36.03 23.04
CA ALA A 11 -18.93 35.31 22.64
C ALA A 11 -17.78 36.28 22.35
N SER A 12 -16.55 35.84 22.62
CA SER A 12 -15.32 36.59 22.30
C SER A 12 -15.18 36.84 20.80
N ASN A 13 -15.53 35.85 19.98
CA ASN A 13 -15.38 35.89 18.52
C ASN A 13 -16.72 36.02 17.77
N VAL A 14 -16.64 36.44 16.51
CA VAL A 14 -17.76 36.36 15.56
C VAL A 14 -17.99 34.89 15.21
N CYS A 15 -19.24 34.43 15.13
CA CYS A 15 -19.51 33.05 14.76
C CYS A 15 -19.04 32.72 13.33
N LEU A 16 -18.63 31.48 13.10
CA LEU A 16 -18.11 31.00 11.80
C LEU A 16 -19.07 31.32 10.64
N SER A 17 -20.36 31.09 10.82
CA SER A 17 -21.42 31.36 9.84
C SER A 17 -21.46 32.82 9.37
N CYS A 18 -21.28 33.78 10.28
CA CYS A 18 -21.26 35.20 9.95
C CYS A 18 -19.88 35.64 9.42
N ARG A 19 -18.80 35.05 9.93
CA ARG A 19 -17.42 35.34 9.50
C ARG A 19 -17.20 34.94 8.04
N VAL A 20 -17.55 33.72 7.66
CA VAL A 20 -17.41 33.20 6.28
C VAL A 20 -18.20 34.03 5.28
N ARG A 21 -19.38 34.52 5.68
CA ARG A 21 -20.28 35.27 4.80
C ARG A 21 -20.02 36.79 4.80
N LYS A 22 -19.02 37.24 5.58
CA LYS A 22 -18.70 38.66 5.82
C LYS A 22 -19.93 39.47 6.26
N GLN A 23 -20.69 38.93 7.21
CA GLN A 23 -21.95 39.52 7.69
C GLN A 23 -21.83 40.00 9.14
N LYS A 24 -22.61 41.04 9.50
CA LYS A 24 -22.69 41.55 10.88
C LYS A 24 -23.17 40.46 11.84
N CYS A 25 -22.46 40.31 12.96
CA CYS A 25 -22.73 39.35 14.03
C CYS A 25 -22.72 40.08 15.38
N ASP A 26 -23.80 39.95 16.13
CA ASP A 26 -23.98 40.51 17.48
C ASP A 26 -23.31 39.68 18.58
N ARG A 27 -22.79 38.50 18.24
CA ARG A 27 -22.06 37.57 19.13
C ARG A 27 -22.87 37.07 20.32
N ALA A 28 -24.20 37.13 20.26
CA ALA A 28 -25.05 36.60 21.32
C ALA A 28 -24.89 35.08 21.46
N LEU A 29 -24.77 34.59 22.69
CA LEU A 29 -24.82 33.17 23.00
C LEU A 29 -26.24 32.74 23.39
N PRO A 30 -26.69 31.52 23.01
CA PRO A 30 -25.96 30.50 22.25
C PRO A 30 -25.96 30.73 20.73
N LYS A 31 -26.83 31.59 20.20
CA LYS A 31 -26.92 31.92 18.77
C LYS A 31 -27.01 33.43 18.56
N CYS A 32 -26.28 33.93 17.57
CA CYS A 32 -26.34 35.31 17.13
C CYS A 32 -27.73 35.60 16.51
N SER A 33 -28.24 36.84 16.62
CA SER A 33 -29.61 37.19 16.16
C SER A 33 -29.85 36.83 14.69
N ARG A 34 -28.81 36.97 13.85
CA ARG A 34 -28.90 36.65 12.41
C ARG A 34 -29.02 35.16 12.15
N CYS A 35 -28.21 34.35 12.84
CA CYS A 35 -28.27 32.90 12.70
C CYS A 35 -29.55 32.34 13.31
N ALA A 36 -30.03 32.92 14.42
CA ALA A 36 -31.34 32.60 14.99
C ALA A 36 -32.48 32.85 13.99
N ALA A 37 -32.51 34.03 13.36
CA ALA A 37 -33.51 34.38 12.35
C ALA A 37 -33.49 33.48 11.10
N LYS A 38 -32.35 32.83 10.80
CA LYS A 38 -32.19 31.91 9.66
C LYS A 38 -32.17 30.44 10.07
N LEU A 39 -32.51 30.13 11.32
CA LEU A 39 -32.47 28.78 11.90
C LEU A 39 -31.12 28.06 11.71
N LYS A 40 -30.01 28.81 11.72
CA LYS A 40 -28.64 28.28 11.59
C LYS A 40 -27.95 28.14 12.94
N HIS A 41 -27.07 27.15 13.05
CA HIS A 41 -26.20 26.99 14.22
C HIS A 41 -25.08 28.04 14.21
N CYS A 42 -24.73 28.55 15.40
CA CYS A 42 -23.53 29.39 15.59
C CYS A 42 -22.40 28.53 16.15
N ASP A 43 -21.26 28.57 15.49
CA ASP A 43 -20.01 28.02 16.02
C ASP A 43 -19.10 29.19 16.42
N TYR A 44 -18.68 29.20 17.69
CA TYR A 44 -17.85 30.23 18.31
C TYR A 44 -16.48 29.70 18.75
N THR A 45 -16.10 28.49 18.34
CA THR A 45 -14.78 27.90 18.63
C THR A 45 -13.67 28.89 18.26
N VAL A 46 -12.64 28.97 19.11
CA VAL A 46 -11.56 29.95 18.99
C VAL A 46 -10.79 29.67 17.70
N HIS A 47 -11.08 30.46 16.67
CA HIS A 47 -10.19 30.60 15.53
C HIS A 47 -8.95 31.35 16.01
N THR A 48 -7.93 30.62 16.44
CA THR A 48 -6.59 31.18 16.58
C THR A 48 -6.28 31.90 15.27
N ASN A 49 -5.96 33.19 15.38
CA ASN A 49 -5.48 33.99 14.27
C ASN A 49 -4.13 33.40 13.83
N LEU A 50 -4.18 32.41 12.94
CA LEU A 50 -3.16 32.20 11.95
C LEU A 50 -3.27 33.40 11.01
N SER A 51 -2.53 34.47 11.32
CA SER A 51 -2.33 35.61 10.45
C SER A 51 -1.60 35.15 9.19
N CYS A 52 -2.35 34.56 8.27
CA CYS A 52 -1.94 34.18 6.93
C CYS A 52 -2.13 35.39 6.00
N HIS A 53 -1.25 36.38 6.13
CA HIS A 53 -1.27 37.58 5.28
C HIS A 53 -0.61 37.39 3.90
N ALA A 54 -0.51 36.17 3.38
CA ALA A 54 0.00 35.95 2.02
C ALA A 54 -0.83 35.00 1.12
N TYR A 55 -1.80 34.24 1.65
CA TYR A 55 -2.42 33.15 0.86
C TYR A 55 -3.96 33.05 0.93
N ASN A 56 -4.65 34.04 1.50
CA ASN A 56 -6.10 33.96 1.75
C ASN A 56 -7.02 34.48 0.64
N ASP A 57 -6.48 35.08 -0.43
CA ASP A 57 -7.28 35.61 -1.54
C ASP A 57 -7.13 34.81 -2.85
N GLN A 58 -6.56 33.60 -2.82
CA GLN A 58 -6.33 32.81 -4.04
C GLN A 58 -7.43 31.75 -4.28
N PRO A 59 -7.92 31.59 -5.52
CA PRO A 59 -9.02 30.69 -5.86
C PRO A 59 -8.68 29.22 -5.56
N VAL A 60 -9.71 28.41 -5.27
CA VAL A 60 -9.62 26.96 -4.94
C VAL A 60 -8.85 26.16 -6.00
N GLU A 61 -8.98 26.54 -7.27
CA GLU A 61 -8.27 25.96 -8.42
C GLU A 61 -6.76 26.21 -8.43
N ALA A 62 -6.25 27.09 -7.55
CA ALA A 62 -4.83 27.42 -7.47
C ALA A 62 -4.00 26.40 -6.68
N LEU A 63 -4.62 25.54 -5.85
CA LEU A 63 -3.91 24.58 -5.01
C LEU A 63 -4.16 23.13 -5.43
N ILE A 64 -5.37 22.78 -5.88
CA ILE A 64 -5.71 21.45 -6.38
C ILE A 64 -6.15 21.52 -7.83
N GLN A 65 -5.85 20.48 -8.59
CA GLN A 65 -6.33 20.29 -9.96
C GLN A 65 -7.32 19.13 -9.98
N ARG A 66 -8.43 19.29 -10.71
CA ARG A 66 -9.36 18.18 -10.96
C ARG A 66 -8.90 17.36 -12.16
N ARG A 67 -8.85 16.05 -11.98
CA ARG A 67 -8.51 15.02 -12.96
C ARG A 67 -9.71 14.07 -13.13
N PRO A 68 -9.88 13.40 -14.28
CA PRO A 68 -10.78 12.26 -14.43
C PRO A 68 -10.76 11.27 -13.25
N SER A 69 -9.58 10.99 -12.71
CA SER A 69 -9.35 10.10 -11.56
C SER A 69 -9.60 10.69 -10.18
N GLY A 70 -9.94 11.98 -10.10
CA GLY A 70 -10.23 12.66 -8.84
C GLY A 70 -9.51 14.00 -8.71
N TYR A 71 -8.86 14.23 -7.58
CA TYR A 71 -8.07 15.44 -7.35
C TYR A 71 -6.60 15.12 -7.42
N ASP A 72 -5.80 16.06 -7.92
CA ASP A 72 -4.36 16.05 -7.83
C ASP A 72 -3.84 17.39 -7.27
N LEU A 73 -2.59 17.41 -6.84
CA LEU A 73 -1.93 18.66 -6.48
C LEU A 73 -1.75 19.54 -7.72
N SER A 74 -1.84 20.85 -7.53
CA SER A 74 -1.34 21.80 -8.53
C SER A 74 0.18 21.95 -8.39
N TRP A 75 0.85 22.36 -9.46
CA TRP A 75 2.27 22.76 -9.41
C TRP A 75 2.55 23.83 -8.35
N ARG A 76 1.61 24.75 -8.11
CA ARG A 76 1.74 25.80 -7.08
C ARG A 76 1.77 25.21 -5.67
N SER A 77 0.87 24.26 -5.38
CA SER A 77 0.86 23.57 -4.09
C SER A 77 2.12 22.74 -3.90
N SER A 78 2.63 22.10 -4.96
CA SER A 78 3.91 21.40 -4.97
C SER A 78 5.05 22.32 -4.58
N ALA A 79 5.20 23.44 -5.30
CA ALA A 79 6.24 24.44 -5.03
C ALA A 79 6.14 24.99 -3.59
N GLY A 80 4.93 25.28 -3.11
CA GLY A 80 4.72 25.76 -1.74
C GLY A 80 5.09 24.75 -0.66
N LEU A 81 4.78 23.46 -0.86
CA LEU A 81 5.15 22.39 0.08
C LEU A 81 6.67 22.21 0.13
N LEU A 82 7.33 22.19 -1.03
CA LEU A 82 8.78 22.03 -1.14
C LEU A 82 9.51 23.22 -0.53
N GLN A 83 9.05 24.44 -0.81
CA GLN A 83 9.59 25.66 -0.23
C GLN A 83 9.46 25.65 1.31
N ALA A 84 8.29 25.25 1.83
CA ALA A 84 8.08 25.22 3.27
C ALA A 84 9.01 24.22 3.99
N VAL A 85 9.32 23.08 3.37
CA VAL A 85 10.31 22.12 3.90
C VAL A 85 11.74 22.67 3.79
N TYR A 86 12.10 23.23 2.64
CA TYR A 86 13.43 23.81 2.40
C TYR A 86 13.75 24.96 3.38
N GLU A 87 12.78 25.84 3.61
CA GLU A 87 12.91 26.98 4.53
C GLU A 87 12.64 26.61 6.01
N ILE A 88 12.40 25.33 6.32
CA ILE A 88 12.11 24.82 7.67
C ILE A 88 10.89 25.54 8.31
N GLN A 89 9.95 26.00 7.47
CA GLN A 89 8.73 26.70 7.89
C GLN A 89 7.62 25.70 8.25
N GLN A 90 7.75 25.06 9.40
CA GLN A 90 6.82 24.02 9.86
C GLN A 90 5.35 24.48 9.86
N SER A 91 5.08 25.70 10.33
CA SER A 91 3.72 26.25 10.36
C SER A 91 3.14 26.46 8.96
N SER A 92 3.95 26.92 8.01
CA SER A 92 3.54 27.09 6.60
C SER A 92 3.18 25.74 5.98
N PHE A 93 4.04 24.74 6.19
CA PHE A 93 3.83 23.37 5.73
C PHE A 93 2.53 22.77 6.29
N ILE A 94 2.35 22.85 7.61
CA ILE A 94 1.15 22.33 8.30
C ILE A 94 -0.13 22.97 7.74
N ASN A 95 -0.15 24.29 7.62
CA ASN A 95 -1.32 25.00 7.09
C ASN A 95 -1.63 24.62 5.64
N LEU A 96 -0.60 24.46 4.81
CA LEU A 96 -0.77 24.11 3.40
C LEU A 96 -1.33 22.69 3.25
N VAL A 97 -0.84 21.72 4.03
CA VAL A 97 -1.36 20.34 4.01
C VAL A 97 -2.83 20.30 4.44
N TYR A 98 -3.20 20.93 5.55
CA TYR A 98 -4.61 20.96 5.98
C TYR A 98 -5.51 21.63 4.95
N ARG A 99 -5.07 22.74 4.35
CA ARG A 99 -5.81 23.37 3.25
C ARG A 99 -5.99 22.45 2.05
N ILE A 100 -4.95 21.71 1.66
CA ILE A 100 -5.05 20.73 0.56
C ILE A 100 -6.11 19.67 0.90
N LEU A 101 -6.09 19.11 2.11
CA LEU A 101 -7.06 18.11 2.56
C LEU A 101 -8.50 18.65 2.62
N ASP A 102 -8.68 19.89 3.11
CA ASP A 102 -9.99 20.55 3.13
C ASP A 102 -10.53 20.75 1.70
N LEU A 103 -9.65 21.10 0.75
CA LEU A 103 -10.02 21.32 -0.65
C LEU A 103 -10.36 20.03 -1.40
N THR A 104 -9.74 18.90 -1.06
CA THR A 104 -10.11 17.60 -1.65
C THR A 104 -11.44 17.07 -1.10
N GLY A 105 -12.00 17.69 -0.06
CA GLY A 105 -13.23 17.25 0.61
C GLY A 105 -13.04 15.98 1.44
N VAL A 106 -11.79 15.58 1.71
CA VAL A 106 -11.46 14.38 2.46
C VAL A 106 -11.08 14.77 3.89
N THR A 107 -11.83 14.26 4.87
CA THR A 107 -11.49 14.48 6.28
C THR A 107 -10.39 13.52 6.71
N VAL A 108 -9.50 13.96 7.62
CA VAL A 108 -8.42 13.10 8.12
C VAL A 108 -8.94 11.80 8.77
N PRO A 109 -9.99 11.81 9.60
CA PRO A 109 -10.53 10.57 10.17
C PRO A 109 -11.04 9.61 9.09
N HIS A 110 -11.70 10.12 8.05
CA HIS A 110 -12.18 9.28 6.96
C HIS A 110 -11.02 8.69 6.14
N LEU A 111 -10.01 9.50 5.84
CA LEU A 111 -8.82 9.07 5.12
C LEU A 111 -8.09 7.91 5.83
N ILE A 112 -7.92 8.04 7.13
CA ILE A 112 -7.25 7.04 7.95
C ILE A 112 -8.14 5.80 8.06
N GLN A 113 -9.44 5.96 8.29
CA GLN A 113 -10.38 4.84 8.30
C GLN A 113 -10.34 4.06 6.99
N ASP A 114 -10.31 4.76 5.85
CA ASP A 114 -10.22 4.14 4.53
C ASP A 114 -8.95 3.30 4.37
N TYR A 115 -7.80 3.79 4.82
CA TYR A 115 -6.56 3.03 4.85
C TYR A 115 -6.67 1.77 5.73
N PHE A 116 -7.20 1.91 6.94
CA PHE A 116 -7.27 0.80 7.89
C PHE A 116 -8.25 -0.30 7.46
N VAL A 117 -9.28 0.06 6.69
CA VAL A 117 -10.23 -0.89 6.12
C VAL A 117 -9.67 -1.53 4.85
N LYS A 118 -9.09 -0.75 3.94
CA LYS A 118 -8.79 -1.20 2.57
C LYS A 118 -7.36 -1.73 2.40
N ILE A 119 -6.38 -1.20 3.14
CA ILE A 119 -4.94 -1.43 2.89
C ILE A 119 -4.25 -2.10 4.07
N HIS A 120 -4.48 -1.61 5.30
CA HIS A 120 -3.84 -2.14 6.50
C HIS A 120 -3.97 -3.68 6.69
N PRO A 121 -5.09 -4.36 6.34
CA PRO A 121 -5.21 -5.80 6.56
C PRO A 121 -4.15 -6.66 5.85
N TRP A 122 -3.55 -6.16 4.77
CA TRP A 122 -2.52 -6.83 3.98
C TRP A 122 -1.22 -6.02 3.86
N PHE A 123 -1.22 -4.74 4.23
CA PHE A 123 -0.03 -3.87 4.23
C PHE A 123 0.00 -2.97 5.48
N PRO A 124 0.27 -3.54 6.68
CA PRO A 124 0.18 -2.85 7.97
C PRO A 124 1.40 -1.96 8.25
N VAL A 125 1.58 -0.89 7.47
CA VAL A 125 2.68 0.06 7.63
C VAL A 125 2.42 1.06 8.77
N LEU A 126 1.15 1.38 9.03
CA LEU A 126 0.76 2.38 10.02
C LEU A 126 0.19 1.73 11.29
N GLY A 127 0.66 2.18 12.46
CA GLY A 127 0.16 1.69 13.75
C GLY A 127 -1.22 2.25 14.12
N ARG A 128 -2.02 1.47 14.85
CA ARG A 128 -3.38 1.86 15.28
C ARG A 128 -3.44 3.09 16.19
N ASN A 129 -2.32 3.52 16.76
CA ASN A 129 -2.25 4.78 17.52
C ASN A 129 -2.71 5.97 16.66
N LEU A 130 -2.47 5.92 15.34
CA LEU A 130 -2.96 6.92 14.39
C LEU A 130 -4.50 6.99 14.33
N LEU A 131 -5.22 5.87 14.51
CA LEU A 131 -6.69 5.89 14.59
C LEU A 131 -7.15 6.62 15.86
N GLN A 132 -6.49 6.36 16.99
CA GLN A 132 -6.81 7.01 18.26
C GLN A 132 -6.47 8.51 18.25
N GLU A 133 -5.33 8.87 17.68
CA GLU A 133 -4.87 10.26 17.52
C GLU A 133 -5.71 11.06 16.52
N SER A 134 -6.43 10.39 15.62
CA SER A 134 -7.32 11.05 14.65
C SER A 134 -8.73 11.27 15.17
N CYS A 135 -9.15 10.48 16.17
CA CYS A 135 -10.40 10.69 16.90
C CYS A 135 -10.30 11.85 17.89
N SER A 136 -9.10 12.17 18.39
CA SER A 136 -8.82 13.44 19.04
C SER A 136 -8.49 14.49 17.98
N THR A 137 -8.91 15.75 18.17
CA THR A 137 -8.58 16.83 17.23
C THR A 137 -7.06 16.89 17.05
N LEU A 138 -6.57 16.51 15.85
CA LEU A 138 -5.18 16.64 15.43
C LEU A 138 -4.72 18.06 15.74
N SER A 139 -4.00 18.19 16.84
CA SER A 139 -3.68 19.47 17.44
C SER A 139 -2.55 20.12 16.64
N ILE A 140 -2.46 21.46 16.72
CA ILE A 140 -1.45 22.34 16.08
C ILE A 140 0.03 21.94 16.36
N GLY A 141 0.28 20.87 17.11
CA GLY A 141 1.60 20.27 17.36
C GLY A 141 2.00 19.09 16.45
N SER A 142 1.27 18.82 15.35
CA SER A 142 1.65 17.74 14.41
C SER A 142 3.04 17.98 13.81
N LYS A 143 3.95 17.01 13.94
CA LYS A 143 5.26 17.04 13.27
C LYS A 143 5.08 17.04 11.75
N PRO A 144 5.91 17.74 10.95
CA PRO A 144 5.84 17.70 9.48
C PRO A 144 5.88 16.29 8.90
N SER A 145 6.66 15.39 9.50
CA SER A 145 6.75 13.99 9.12
C SER A 145 5.42 13.22 9.26
N SER A 146 4.62 13.55 10.29
CA SER A 146 3.27 12.98 10.45
C SER A 146 2.33 13.40 9.32
N LEU A 147 2.47 14.63 8.82
CA LEU A 147 1.65 15.13 7.72
C LEU A 147 2.07 14.56 6.36
N LEU A 148 3.36 14.25 6.17
CA LEU A 148 3.82 13.50 4.99
C LEU A 148 3.13 12.13 4.91
N ARG A 149 2.92 11.45 6.06
CA ARG A 149 2.17 10.19 6.09
C ARG A 149 0.73 10.38 5.64
N LEU A 150 0.07 11.47 6.03
CA LEU A 150 -1.29 11.74 5.56
C LEU A 150 -1.35 11.93 4.04
N LEU A 151 -0.36 12.63 3.47
CA LEU A 151 -0.25 12.76 2.01
C LEU A 151 0.05 11.41 1.33
N ALA A 152 0.87 10.56 1.96
CA ALA A 152 1.14 9.21 1.47
C ALA A 152 -0.11 8.30 1.53
N ILE A 153 -0.89 8.39 2.61
CA ILE A 153 -2.18 7.69 2.74
C ILE A 153 -3.14 8.19 1.67
N LEU A 154 -3.23 9.50 1.47
CA LEU A 154 -4.03 10.10 0.40
C LEU A 154 -3.62 9.54 -0.96
N LEU A 155 -2.32 9.44 -1.24
CA LEU A 155 -1.80 8.88 -2.48
C LEU A 155 -2.28 7.44 -2.71
N VAL A 156 -2.14 6.55 -1.71
CA VAL A 156 -2.50 5.13 -1.87
C VAL A 156 -4.00 4.85 -1.77
N THR A 157 -4.80 5.72 -1.15
CA THR A 157 -6.26 5.52 -0.99
C THR A 157 -7.09 6.17 -2.08
N ARG A 158 -6.53 7.11 -2.84
CA ARG A 158 -7.17 7.74 -4.00
C ARG A 158 -7.59 6.73 -5.05
N HIS A 159 -8.70 6.98 -5.73
CA HIS A 159 -9.05 6.26 -6.96
C HIS A 159 -7.91 6.40 -7.98
N PRO A 160 -7.57 5.33 -8.72
CA PRO A 160 -6.45 5.40 -9.64
C PRO A 160 -6.72 6.35 -10.79
N CYS A 161 -5.62 6.86 -11.33
CA CYS A 161 -5.53 7.52 -12.61
C CYS A 161 -6.24 6.67 -13.69
N GLY A 162 -7.05 7.29 -14.54
CA GLY A 162 -7.64 6.57 -15.67
C GLY A 162 -6.54 6.03 -16.60
N PRO A 163 -6.82 5.05 -17.46
CA PRO A 163 -5.79 4.43 -18.32
C PRO A 163 -5.08 5.43 -19.26
N GLU A 164 -5.69 6.59 -19.53
CA GLU A 164 -5.09 7.68 -20.33
C GLU A 164 -4.16 8.60 -19.51
N GLU A 165 -4.16 8.48 -18.18
CA GLU A 165 -3.39 9.31 -17.27
C GLU A 165 -2.13 8.59 -16.82
N HIS A 166 -0.98 8.99 -17.38
CA HIS A 166 0.29 8.37 -17.02
C HIS A 166 0.60 8.62 -15.52
N PRO A 167 0.90 7.58 -14.71
CA PRO A 167 1.11 7.71 -13.27
C PRO A 167 2.20 8.72 -12.85
N THR A 168 3.21 8.93 -13.70
CA THR A 168 4.30 9.89 -13.53
C THR A 168 3.85 11.34 -13.65
N THR A 169 2.64 11.60 -14.17
CA THR A 169 2.05 12.93 -14.26
C THR A 169 1.34 13.39 -12.98
N SER A 170 1.20 12.48 -12.00
CA SER A 170 0.66 12.80 -10.68
C SER A 170 1.61 13.75 -9.94
N VAL A 171 1.14 14.98 -9.73
CA VAL A 171 1.86 16.02 -9.02
C VAL A 171 1.93 15.66 -7.53
N LEU A 172 0.91 15.04 -6.95
CA LEU A 172 0.97 14.54 -5.57
C LEU A 172 2.12 13.54 -5.40
N TYR A 173 2.19 12.53 -6.27
CA TYR A 173 3.22 11.50 -6.22
C TYR A 173 4.63 12.08 -6.33
N THR A 174 4.88 12.88 -7.36
CA THR A 174 6.21 13.47 -7.60
C THR A 174 6.62 14.44 -6.49
N THR A 175 5.69 15.25 -5.99
CA THR A 175 5.91 16.14 -4.84
C THR A 175 6.25 15.34 -3.58
N LEU A 176 5.50 14.27 -3.31
CA LEU A 176 5.73 13.44 -2.12
C LEU A 176 7.10 12.77 -2.15
N LYS A 177 7.54 12.26 -3.31
CA LYS A 177 8.91 11.75 -3.47
C LYS A 177 9.96 12.81 -3.15
N GLN A 178 9.80 14.01 -3.72
CA GLN A 178 10.74 15.12 -3.47
C GLN A 178 10.75 15.53 -2.00
N LEU A 179 9.59 15.58 -1.34
CA LEU A 179 9.50 15.88 0.09
C LEU A 179 10.19 14.84 0.96
N VAL A 180 10.02 13.55 0.66
CA VAL A 180 10.71 12.47 1.40
C VAL A 180 12.22 12.54 1.21
N VAL A 181 12.69 12.75 -0.03
CA VAL A 181 14.13 12.88 -0.35
C VAL A 181 14.75 14.12 0.30
N THR A 182 14.02 15.24 0.34
CA THR A 182 14.50 16.50 0.94
C THR A 182 14.48 16.43 2.48
N SER A 183 13.67 15.55 3.06
CA SER A 183 13.55 15.41 4.50
C SER A 183 14.75 14.68 5.10
N ARG A 184 15.36 15.27 6.13
CA ARG A 184 16.48 14.64 6.84
C ARG A 184 15.97 13.55 7.79
N PRO A 185 16.48 12.29 7.70
CA PRO A 185 16.16 11.27 8.68
C PRO A 185 16.89 11.57 10.00
N VAL A 186 16.11 11.76 11.06
CA VAL A 186 16.58 11.83 12.45
C VAL A 186 15.75 10.86 13.29
N ALA A 187 16.17 10.57 14.53
CA ALA A 187 15.52 9.56 15.38
C ALA A 187 13.98 9.70 15.44
N ASP A 188 13.49 10.93 15.56
CA ASP A 188 12.06 11.25 15.67
C ASP A 188 11.26 11.12 14.37
N SER A 189 11.89 11.18 13.20
CA SER A 189 11.22 11.23 11.89
C SER A 189 11.53 10.01 11.01
N CYS A 190 12.54 9.21 11.35
CA CYS A 190 13.02 8.13 10.50
C CYS A 190 11.93 7.08 10.21
N CYS A 191 11.17 6.69 11.24
CA CYS A 191 10.03 5.77 11.08
C CYS A 191 8.93 6.37 10.20
N ASP A 192 8.62 7.65 10.36
CA ASP A 192 7.61 8.31 9.53
C ASP A 192 8.03 8.36 8.06
N LEU A 193 9.31 8.65 7.80
CA LEU A 193 9.87 8.64 6.45
C LEU A 193 9.89 7.24 5.84
N LEU A 194 10.24 6.21 6.64
CA LEU A 194 10.14 4.81 6.22
C LEU A 194 8.70 4.46 5.84
N GLN A 195 7.73 4.81 6.68
CA GLN A 195 6.31 4.58 6.41
C GLN A 195 5.85 5.26 5.12
N CYS A 196 6.26 6.52 4.91
CA CYS A 196 5.98 7.24 3.66
C CYS A 196 6.59 6.52 2.45
N ASN A 197 7.86 6.13 2.53
CA ASN A 197 8.56 5.46 1.43
C ASN A 197 7.93 4.10 1.08
N LEU A 198 7.50 3.33 2.06
CA LEU A 198 6.80 2.06 1.82
C LEU A 198 5.45 2.26 1.12
N LEU A 199 4.69 3.30 1.49
CA LEU A 199 3.43 3.65 0.84
C LEU A 199 3.67 4.16 -0.60
N ILE A 200 4.75 4.91 -0.83
CA ILE A 200 5.15 5.35 -2.17
C ILE A 200 5.54 4.14 -3.03
N ALA A 201 6.35 3.21 -2.51
CA ALA A 201 6.75 2.00 -3.24
C ALA A 201 5.53 1.14 -3.59
N LEU A 202 4.56 1.03 -2.67
CA LEU A 202 3.28 0.37 -2.94
C LEU A 202 2.51 1.07 -4.08
N TYR A 203 2.42 2.40 -4.06
CA TYR A 203 1.78 3.16 -5.13
C TYR A 203 2.49 2.93 -6.46
N GLU A 204 3.80 3.10 -6.52
CA GLU A 204 4.60 2.92 -7.74
C GLU A 204 4.37 1.53 -8.33
N TYR A 205 4.44 0.49 -7.48
CA TYR A 205 4.19 -0.87 -7.91
C TYR A 205 2.75 -1.06 -8.40
N GLY A 206 1.76 -0.57 -7.65
CA GLY A 206 0.35 -0.59 -8.04
C GLY A 206 0.07 0.11 -9.37
N GLN A 207 0.90 1.08 -9.75
CA GLN A 207 0.82 1.82 -11.01
C GLN A 207 1.67 1.22 -12.14
N GLY A 208 2.31 0.06 -11.95
CA GLY A 208 3.18 -0.56 -12.96
C GLY A 208 4.57 0.09 -13.10
N LEU A 209 4.94 1.01 -12.20
CA LEU A 209 6.25 1.68 -12.17
C LEU A 209 7.30 0.81 -11.45
N THR A 210 7.60 -0.36 -11.98
CA THR A 210 8.40 -1.40 -11.30
C THR A 210 9.82 -0.93 -10.95
N ASN A 211 10.48 -0.18 -11.84
CA ASN A 211 11.83 0.33 -11.60
C ASN A 211 11.86 1.39 -10.49
N GLU A 212 10.89 2.29 -10.49
CA GLU A 212 10.72 3.30 -9.47
C GLU A 212 10.41 2.65 -8.12
N ALA A 213 9.50 1.67 -8.10
CA ALA A 213 9.16 0.91 -6.91
C ALA A 213 10.38 0.17 -6.35
N PHE A 214 11.22 -0.43 -7.21
CA PHE A 214 12.48 -1.07 -6.84
C PHE A 214 13.44 -0.09 -6.14
N LEU A 215 13.65 1.11 -6.71
CA LEU A 215 14.55 2.13 -6.15
C LEU A 215 14.02 2.72 -4.83
N THR A 216 12.72 2.98 -4.75
CA THR A 216 12.07 3.46 -3.53
C THR A 216 12.11 2.41 -2.42
N LEU A 217 11.94 1.13 -2.77
CA LEU A 217 12.09 0.03 -1.82
C LEU A 217 13.53 -0.13 -1.33
N GLY A 218 14.53 -0.01 -2.20
CA GLY A 218 15.94 0.03 -1.79
C GLY A 218 16.24 1.16 -0.81
N SER A 219 15.63 2.33 -1.02
CA SER A 219 15.70 3.45 -0.06
C SER A 219 14.99 3.12 1.26
N SER A 220 13.90 2.35 1.22
CA SER A 220 13.19 1.86 2.42
C SER A 220 14.04 0.89 3.23
N VAL A 221 14.82 0.01 2.59
CA VAL A 221 15.80 -0.86 3.26
C VAL A 221 16.82 -0.03 4.03
N ALA A 222 17.35 1.03 3.42
CA ALA A 222 18.31 1.92 4.08
C ALA A 222 17.67 2.66 5.27
N LEU A 223 16.45 3.18 5.12
CA LEU A 223 15.72 3.85 6.19
C LEU A 223 15.39 2.89 7.35
N GLN A 224 15.01 1.64 7.07
CA GLN A 224 14.76 0.64 8.10
C GLN A 224 16.02 0.36 8.92
N LYS A 225 17.17 0.19 8.26
CA LYS A 225 18.46 -0.02 8.96
C LYS A 225 18.83 1.18 9.84
N LEU A 226 18.60 2.40 9.35
CA LEU A 226 18.81 3.64 10.12
C LEU A 226 17.85 3.74 11.30
N ALA A 227 16.56 3.48 11.11
CA ALA A 227 15.58 3.47 12.19
C ALA A 227 15.97 2.45 13.28
N SER A 228 16.35 1.23 12.90
CA SER A 228 16.86 0.20 13.79
C SER A 228 18.16 0.61 14.52
N SER A 229 19.00 1.45 13.92
CA SER A 229 20.16 2.03 14.59
C SER A 229 19.76 3.08 15.63
N PHE A 230 18.93 4.06 15.26
CA PHE A 230 18.44 5.08 16.19
C PHE A 230 17.73 4.47 17.39
N MET A 231 16.89 3.46 17.16
CA MET A 231 16.17 2.76 18.22
C MET A 231 17.11 2.01 19.18
N ARG A 232 18.20 1.43 18.68
CA ARG A 232 19.24 0.80 19.53
C ARG A 232 19.99 1.82 20.38
N GLN A 233 20.20 3.04 19.89
CA GLN A 233 20.80 4.13 20.67
C GLN A 233 19.85 4.66 21.75
N ILE A 234 18.55 4.68 21.49
CA ILE A 234 17.54 5.08 22.49
C ILE A 234 17.35 3.98 23.56
N ARG A 235 17.47 2.69 23.18
CA ARG A 235 17.37 1.53 24.09
C ARG A 235 18.30 1.58 25.30
N SER A 236 19.45 2.26 25.21
CA SER A 236 20.33 2.44 26.37
C SER A 236 19.80 3.46 27.40
N SER A 237 18.63 4.05 27.17
CA SER A 237 18.00 5.09 27.98
C SER A 237 16.58 4.71 28.40
N GLU A 238 16.38 3.54 29.06
CA GLU A 238 15.19 3.04 29.82
C GLU A 238 13.74 3.31 29.30
N ALA A 239 13.53 3.87 28.11
CA ALA A 239 12.21 4.23 27.60
C ALA A 239 11.58 3.10 26.78
N TYR A 240 10.24 3.06 26.76
CA TYR A 240 9.44 2.17 25.91
C TYR A 240 9.82 2.31 24.43
N ILE A 241 10.10 1.18 23.77
CA ILE A 241 10.58 1.13 22.38
C ILE A 241 9.47 0.58 21.46
N PRO A 242 8.98 1.36 20.49
CA PRO A 242 8.12 0.85 19.43
C PRO A 242 8.74 -0.35 18.67
N ASP A 243 7.97 -1.41 18.47
CA ASP A 243 8.38 -2.55 17.65
C ASP A 243 8.35 -2.19 16.16
N ILE A 244 9.53 -2.13 15.55
CA ILE A 244 9.74 -1.84 14.12
C ILE A 244 10.17 -3.07 13.32
N SER A 245 10.18 -4.26 13.95
CA SER A 245 10.62 -5.51 13.31
C SER A 245 9.74 -5.91 12.13
N HIS A 246 8.44 -5.64 12.22
CA HIS A 246 7.47 -5.97 11.17
C HIS A 246 7.74 -5.26 9.83
N TYR A 247 8.45 -4.13 9.80
CA TYR A 247 8.81 -3.48 8.54
C TYR A 247 9.77 -4.32 7.69
N GLU A 248 10.63 -5.14 8.31
CA GLU A 248 11.49 -6.07 7.56
C GLU A 248 10.63 -7.07 6.78
N ASN A 249 9.56 -7.58 7.40
CA ASN A 249 8.61 -8.48 6.74
C ASN A 249 7.89 -7.80 5.58
N ILE A 250 7.44 -6.56 5.77
CA ILE A 250 6.78 -5.78 4.71
C ILE A 250 7.72 -5.55 3.53
N ILE A 251 8.97 -5.16 3.82
CA ILE A 251 10.00 -4.92 2.80
C ILE A 251 10.26 -6.21 2.01
N LEU A 252 10.46 -7.33 2.70
CA LEU A 252 10.74 -8.62 2.05
C LEU A 252 9.60 -9.08 1.14
N ILE A 253 8.36 -9.00 1.62
CA ILE A 253 7.18 -9.36 0.81
C ILE A 253 7.09 -8.47 -0.43
N LEU A 254 7.23 -7.15 -0.26
CA LEU A 254 7.13 -6.21 -1.37
C LEU A 254 8.28 -6.37 -2.37
N ASP A 255 9.50 -6.67 -1.90
CA ASP A 255 10.67 -6.91 -2.76
C ASP A 255 10.45 -8.09 -3.70
N ARG A 256 9.90 -9.19 -3.18
CA ARG A 256 9.56 -10.36 -4.01
C ARG A 256 8.42 -10.07 -4.97
N THR A 257 7.45 -9.29 -4.52
CA THR A 257 6.26 -8.98 -5.33
C THR A 257 6.61 -8.07 -6.50
N ILE A 258 7.44 -7.04 -6.27
CA ILE A 258 7.95 -6.16 -7.33
C ILE A 258 8.79 -6.97 -8.32
N SER A 259 9.76 -7.75 -7.84
CA SER A 259 10.60 -8.56 -8.72
C SER A 259 9.78 -9.56 -9.54
N TRP A 260 8.86 -10.29 -8.90
CA TRP A 260 8.03 -11.29 -9.58
C TRP A 260 7.08 -10.69 -10.61
N SER A 261 6.63 -9.45 -10.43
CA SER A 261 5.65 -8.81 -11.30
C SER A 261 6.13 -8.51 -12.72
N GLY A 262 7.45 -8.38 -12.93
CA GLY A 262 8.01 -8.09 -14.25
C GLY A 262 7.80 -9.25 -15.23
N LEU A 263 7.14 -8.98 -16.36
CA LEU A 263 6.87 -9.97 -17.41
C LEU A 263 8.16 -10.34 -18.16
N ASP A 264 8.75 -9.32 -18.81
CA ASP A 264 9.87 -9.48 -19.75
C ASP A 264 11.23 -9.24 -19.08
N HIS A 265 11.29 -8.24 -18.19
CA HIS A 265 12.52 -7.81 -17.51
C HIS A 265 12.23 -7.65 -16.01
N PRO A 266 12.27 -8.74 -15.23
CA PRO A 266 12.09 -8.65 -13.79
C PRO A 266 13.20 -7.79 -13.19
N THR A 267 12.91 -7.03 -12.12
CA THR A 267 13.97 -6.34 -11.39
C THR A 267 14.73 -7.32 -10.49
N PRO A 268 16.02 -7.09 -10.21
CA PRO A 268 16.72 -7.85 -9.17
C PRO A 268 16.09 -7.63 -7.80
N LEU A 269 16.55 -8.38 -6.80
CA LEU A 269 16.09 -8.27 -5.42
C LEU A 269 16.91 -7.21 -4.67
N ASN A 270 16.26 -6.36 -3.85
CA ASN A 270 16.97 -5.47 -2.93
C ASN A 270 17.49 -6.24 -1.70
N CYS A 271 16.77 -7.28 -1.28
CA CYS A 271 17.07 -8.08 -0.11
C CYS A 271 17.42 -9.50 -0.53
N TYR A 272 18.66 -9.79 -0.89
CA TYR A 272 19.04 -11.15 -1.29
C TYR A 272 18.79 -12.16 -0.17
N PRO A 273 18.21 -13.34 -0.47
CA PRO A 273 18.11 -14.41 0.49
C PRO A 273 19.51 -14.77 1.01
N GLN A 274 19.66 -14.98 2.31
CA GLN A 274 20.89 -15.62 2.79
C GLN A 274 20.89 -17.08 2.32
N GLU A 275 22.00 -17.54 1.76
CA GLU A 275 22.21 -18.94 1.38
C GLU A 275 22.19 -19.80 2.65
N SER A 276 21.03 -20.39 2.97
CA SER A 276 20.99 -21.52 3.88
C SER A 276 21.45 -22.75 3.10
N THR A 277 22.71 -23.15 3.26
CA THR A 277 23.27 -24.40 2.73
C THR A 277 22.67 -25.67 3.37
N ASP A 278 21.62 -25.53 4.17
CA ASP A 278 20.98 -26.65 4.87
C ASP A 278 20.12 -27.47 3.90
N GLU A 279 20.63 -28.64 3.51
CA GLU A 279 19.86 -29.71 2.84
C GLU A 279 18.65 -30.19 3.67
N GLY A 280 18.52 -29.73 4.91
CA GLY A 280 17.43 -30.03 5.84
C GLY A 280 16.41 -28.89 6.09
N PHE A 281 16.31 -27.87 5.22
CA PHE A 281 15.35 -26.77 5.43
C PHE A 281 13.91 -27.29 5.57
N GLN A 282 13.38 -27.24 6.79
CA GLN A 282 12.00 -27.56 7.10
C GLN A 282 11.19 -26.27 7.18
N PHE A 283 10.14 -26.16 6.34
CA PHE A 283 9.20 -25.06 6.45
C PHE A 283 8.32 -25.28 7.69
N ASP A 284 8.65 -24.60 8.78
CA ASP A 284 7.86 -24.64 10.01
C ASP A 284 6.80 -23.55 9.99
N LEU A 285 5.54 -23.98 9.92
CA LEU A 285 4.39 -23.11 10.15
C LEU A 285 4.51 -22.50 11.56
N PRO A 286 4.33 -21.18 11.73
CA PRO A 286 4.27 -20.58 13.06
C PRO A 286 3.19 -21.29 13.86
N SER A 287 3.52 -21.73 15.07
CA SER A 287 2.56 -22.43 15.92
C SER A 287 1.45 -21.44 16.33
N LEU A 288 0.32 -21.47 15.63
CA LEU A 288 -0.86 -20.61 15.82
C LEU A 288 -1.61 -20.86 17.16
N ASN A 289 -0.94 -21.40 18.17
CA ASN A 289 -1.59 -21.87 19.39
C ASN A 289 -2.24 -20.74 20.20
N ARG A 290 -3.57 -20.69 20.09
CA ARG A 290 -4.56 -20.49 21.16
C ARG A 290 -4.17 -19.47 22.23
N THR A 291 -4.40 -18.19 21.97
CA THR A 291 -5.10 -17.27 22.88
C THR A 291 -5.17 -15.91 22.20
N LEU A 292 -6.24 -15.16 22.50
CA LEU A 292 -6.47 -13.74 22.21
C LEU A 292 -7.34 -13.45 20.99
N SER A 293 -8.34 -12.64 21.28
CA SER A 293 -9.47 -12.21 20.45
C SER A 293 -9.04 -11.35 19.27
N MET A 294 -9.88 -11.34 18.24
CA MET A 294 -9.77 -10.51 17.04
C MET A 294 -9.43 -9.04 17.36
N SER A 295 -8.14 -8.65 17.23
CA SER A 295 -7.68 -7.36 16.71
C SER A 295 -6.14 -7.27 16.81
N LEU A 296 -5.45 -6.87 15.72
CA LEU A 296 -3.98 -6.72 15.53
C LEU A 296 -3.20 -8.01 15.30
N ASP A 297 -3.39 -9.00 16.15
CA ASP A 297 -2.48 -10.16 16.20
C ASP A 297 -2.54 -10.96 14.88
N ASP A 298 -3.74 -11.13 14.31
CA ASP A 298 -3.91 -11.88 13.07
C ASP A 298 -3.32 -11.20 11.83
N THR A 299 -3.31 -9.86 11.78
CA THR A 299 -2.69 -9.12 10.68
C THR A 299 -1.17 -9.31 10.69
N LEU A 300 -0.55 -9.23 11.87
CA LEU A 300 0.90 -9.45 12.00
C LEU A 300 1.27 -10.92 11.81
N LYS A 301 0.43 -11.86 12.27
CA LYS A 301 0.59 -13.31 11.98
C LYS A 301 0.52 -13.60 10.49
N ARG A 302 -0.48 -13.04 9.78
CA ARG A 302 -0.60 -13.15 8.32
C ARG A 302 0.63 -12.57 7.63
N LEU A 303 1.10 -11.41 8.07
CA LEU A 303 2.32 -10.79 7.55
C LEU A 303 3.56 -11.67 7.77
N GLN A 304 3.75 -12.23 8.96
CA GLN A 304 4.85 -13.14 9.28
C GLN A 304 4.81 -14.41 8.43
N LEU A 305 3.64 -15.04 8.32
CA LEU A 305 3.43 -16.20 7.47
C LEU A 305 3.78 -15.89 6.01
N THR A 306 3.25 -14.78 5.47
CA THR A 306 3.52 -14.38 4.08
C THR A 306 5.00 -14.07 3.88
N CYS A 307 5.69 -13.51 4.88
CA CYS A 307 7.13 -13.26 4.83
C CYS A 307 7.93 -14.57 4.78
N GLN A 308 7.56 -15.59 5.55
CA GLN A 308 8.22 -16.90 5.49
C GLN A 308 8.08 -17.55 4.10
N VAL A 309 6.91 -17.42 3.48
CA VAL A 309 6.70 -17.83 2.10
C VAL A 309 7.58 -17.01 1.14
N ALA A 310 7.66 -15.70 1.34
CA ALA A 310 8.48 -14.81 0.53
C ALA A 310 9.99 -15.09 0.63
N LEU A 311 10.48 -15.50 1.80
CA LEU A 311 11.85 -15.95 1.99
C LEU A 311 12.14 -17.25 1.23
N THR A 312 11.21 -18.21 1.34
CA THR A 312 11.34 -19.52 0.70
C THR A 312 11.29 -19.43 -0.83
N THR A 313 10.36 -18.66 -1.36
CA THR A 313 10.20 -18.43 -2.80
C THR A 313 11.22 -17.44 -3.37
N GLY A 314 11.81 -16.57 -2.55
CA GLY A 314 12.79 -15.57 -2.99
C GLY A 314 14.03 -16.18 -3.67
N GLN A 315 14.54 -17.30 -3.15
CA GLN A 315 15.64 -18.03 -3.79
C GLN A 315 15.23 -18.61 -5.15
N ALA A 316 14.03 -19.18 -5.23
CA ALA A 316 13.48 -19.70 -6.49
C ALA A 316 13.24 -18.58 -7.52
N PHE A 317 12.78 -17.39 -7.09
CA PHE A 317 12.63 -16.24 -7.99
C PHE A 317 13.97 -15.73 -8.51
N GLN A 318 15.00 -15.69 -7.66
CA GLN A 318 16.35 -15.36 -8.11
C GLN A 318 16.86 -16.37 -9.14
N TYR A 319 16.69 -17.67 -8.88
CA TYR A 319 17.01 -18.73 -9.82
C TYR A 319 16.31 -18.53 -11.18
N LEU A 320 14.99 -18.32 -11.15
CA LEU A 320 14.18 -18.12 -12.36
C LEU A 320 14.59 -16.86 -13.13
N TYR A 321 14.99 -15.81 -12.42
CA TYR A 321 15.54 -14.60 -13.02
C TYR A 321 16.86 -14.89 -13.75
N GLU A 322 17.79 -15.57 -13.10
CA GLU A 322 19.10 -15.89 -13.69
C GLU A 322 18.98 -16.82 -14.91
N VAL A 323 18.03 -17.78 -14.89
CA VAL A 323 17.71 -18.62 -16.04
C VAL A 323 17.15 -17.78 -17.21
N LYS A 324 16.27 -16.81 -16.93
CA LYS A 324 15.76 -15.89 -17.96
C LYS A 324 16.86 -15.01 -18.57
N ASP A 325 17.85 -14.63 -17.77
CA ASP A 325 19.02 -13.86 -18.22
C ASP A 325 20.05 -14.69 -19.02
N GLY A 326 19.78 -15.99 -19.21
CA GLY A 326 20.61 -16.90 -20.00
C GLY A 326 21.72 -17.59 -19.22
N ASN A 327 21.73 -17.51 -17.88
CA ASN A 327 22.68 -18.25 -17.06
C ASN A 327 22.24 -19.72 -16.92
N ASN A 328 23.14 -20.66 -17.22
CA ASN A 328 22.88 -22.10 -17.08
C ASN A 328 23.16 -22.58 -15.65
N LEU A 329 22.10 -22.76 -14.86
CA LEU A 329 22.16 -23.11 -13.43
C LEU A 329 21.47 -24.44 -13.12
N SER A 330 21.61 -25.47 -13.98
CA SER A 330 20.79 -26.70 -13.87
C SER A 330 20.93 -27.47 -12.55
N THR A 331 22.01 -27.29 -11.80
CA THR A 331 22.32 -28.08 -10.58
C THR A 331 21.46 -27.74 -9.36
N GLU A 332 20.71 -26.63 -9.36
CA GLU A 332 19.95 -26.16 -8.18
C GLU A 332 18.42 -26.22 -8.34
N LEU A 333 17.91 -26.51 -9.54
CA LEU A 333 16.48 -26.48 -9.84
C LEU A 333 15.64 -27.43 -8.97
N ASP A 334 16.09 -28.67 -8.82
CA ASP A 334 15.39 -29.70 -8.02
C ASP A 334 15.33 -29.34 -6.53
N VAL A 335 16.29 -28.57 -6.03
CA VAL A 335 16.28 -28.08 -4.63
C VAL A 335 15.19 -27.04 -4.46
N HIS A 336 15.11 -26.07 -5.38
CA HIS A 336 14.07 -25.05 -5.36
C HIS A 336 12.66 -25.62 -5.52
N VAL A 337 12.47 -26.57 -6.44
CA VAL A 337 11.19 -27.27 -6.64
C VAL A 337 10.76 -27.94 -5.34
N ARG A 338 11.58 -28.85 -4.77
CA ARG A 338 11.24 -29.57 -3.54
C ARG A 338 10.94 -28.64 -2.36
N ARG A 339 11.71 -27.55 -2.22
CA ARG A 339 11.53 -26.58 -1.15
C ARG A 339 10.17 -25.86 -1.26
N VAL A 340 9.82 -25.40 -2.46
CA VAL A 340 8.53 -24.73 -2.71
C VAL A 340 7.36 -25.72 -2.62
N GLU A 341 7.50 -26.95 -3.12
CA GLU A 341 6.49 -28.02 -2.99
C GLU A 341 6.17 -28.34 -1.53
N ASN A 342 7.21 -28.55 -0.71
CA ASN A 342 7.04 -28.85 0.71
C ASN A 342 6.31 -27.73 1.45
N MET A 343 6.67 -26.48 1.17
CA MET A 343 6.00 -25.30 1.72
C MET A 343 4.53 -25.21 1.27
N VAL A 344 4.25 -25.31 -0.04
CA VAL A 344 2.89 -25.27 -0.58
C VAL A 344 2.04 -26.41 0.01
N ALA A 345 2.59 -27.62 0.11
CA ALA A 345 1.92 -28.75 0.73
C ALA A 345 1.65 -28.52 2.22
N ALA A 346 2.54 -27.83 2.96
CA ALA A 346 2.30 -27.47 4.35
C ALA A 346 1.16 -26.45 4.48
N LEU A 347 1.16 -25.40 3.66
CA LEU A 347 0.12 -24.37 3.64
C LEU A 347 -1.26 -24.97 3.31
N MET A 348 -1.34 -25.87 2.33
CA MET A 348 -2.61 -26.49 1.92
C MET A 348 -3.11 -27.59 2.88
N ARG A 349 -2.23 -28.15 3.72
CA ARG A 349 -2.63 -29.14 4.74
C ARG A 349 -3.37 -28.54 5.92
N GLU A 350 -3.30 -27.22 6.11
CA GLU A 350 -3.91 -26.55 7.24
C GLU A 350 -5.45 -26.50 7.08
N LYS A 351 -6.16 -27.29 7.89
CA LYS A 351 -7.63 -27.45 7.82
C LYS A 351 -8.42 -26.43 8.65
N GLN A 352 -7.79 -25.35 9.12
CA GLN A 352 -8.40 -24.45 10.11
C GLN A 352 -9.41 -23.47 9.51
N SER A 353 -10.31 -22.99 10.37
CA SER A 353 -11.35 -21.97 10.14
C SER A 353 -10.85 -20.61 9.64
N HIS A 354 -9.54 -20.43 9.46
CA HIS A 354 -8.87 -19.18 9.09
C HIS A 354 -8.16 -19.29 7.73
N SER A 355 -8.75 -20.01 6.77
CA SER A 355 -8.21 -20.21 5.41
C SER A 355 -7.74 -18.91 4.74
N TRP A 356 -8.42 -17.79 5.00
CA TRP A 356 -8.08 -16.45 4.50
C TRP A 356 -6.68 -15.96 4.89
N MET A 357 -6.09 -16.44 5.99
CA MET A 357 -4.74 -16.04 6.43
C MET A 357 -3.64 -16.58 5.52
N PHE A 358 -3.91 -17.68 4.82
CA PHE A 358 -2.94 -18.40 4.01
C PHE A 358 -3.02 -18.02 2.53
N CYS A 359 -4.09 -17.35 2.09
CA CYS A 359 -4.36 -17.08 0.67
C CYS A 359 -3.21 -16.37 -0.05
N ASP A 360 -2.60 -15.34 0.55
CA ASP A 360 -1.47 -14.64 -0.08
C ASP A 360 -0.25 -15.57 -0.26
N GLY A 361 0.07 -16.33 0.77
CA GLY A 361 1.18 -17.28 0.77
C GLY A 361 0.95 -18.44 -0.20
N ILE A 362 -0.29 -18.96 -0.26
CA ILE A 362 -0.68 -20.02 -1.21
C ILE A 362 -0.58 -19.48 -2.65
N ALA A 363 -1.09 -18.27 -2.92
CA ALA A 363 -0.99 -17.65 -4.24
C ALA A 363 0.47 -17.48 -4.66
N MET A 364 1.32 -16.94 -3.77
CA MET A 364 2.75 -16.76 -4.00
C MET A 364 3.46 -18.09 -4.27
N GLY A 365 3.22 -19.09 -3.43
CA GLY A 365 3.83 -20.42 -3.55
C GLY A 365 3.40 -21.16 -4.82
N LEU A 366 2.11 -21.15 -5.16
CA LEU A 366 1.59 -21.79 -6.38
C LEU A 366 2.08 -21.08 -7.65
N SER A 367 2.09 -19.75 -7.67
CA SER A 367 2.63 -18.97 -8.78
C SER A 367 4.11 -19.30 -9.04
N CYS A 368 4.91 -19.38 -7.97
CA CYS A 368 6.31 -19.79 -8.02
C CYS A 368 6.48 -21.23 -8.51
N LEU A 369 5.73 -22.17 -7.92
CA LEU A 369 5.81 -23.60 -8.23
C LEU A 369 5.45 -23.89 -9.69
N LEU A 370 4.42 -23.22 -10.21
CA LEU A 370 4.02 -23.33 -11.61
C LEU A 370 5.18 -22.94 -12.55
N ALA A 371 5.83 -21.81 -12.30
CA ALA A 371 6.96 -21.36 -13.11
C ALA A 371 8.18 -22.28 -13.00
N LEU A 372 8.46 -22.83 -11.81
CA LEU A 372 9.51 -23.83 -11.63
C LEU A 372 9.24 -25.09 -12.44
N HIS A 373 8.04 -25.68 -12.35
CA HIS A 373 7.67 -26.87 -13.13
C HIS A 373 7.73 -26.61 -14.64
N GLN A 374 7.32 -25.42 -15.10
CA GLN A 374 7.43 -25.07 -16.50
C GLN A 374 8.91 -25.00 -16.94
N THR A 375 9.78 -24.50 -16.07
CA THR A 375 11.23 -24.44 -16.30
C THR A 375 11.86 -25.84 -16.32
N VAL A 376 11.46 -26.74 -15.40
CA VAL A 376 11.90 -28.15 -15.38
C VAL A 376 11.58 -28.83 -16.72
N VAL A 377 10.33 -28.74 -17.18
CA VAL A 377 9.90 -29.35 -18.44
C VAL A 377 10.70 -28.80 -19.63
N LYS A 378 10.92 -27.48 -19.68
CA LYS A 378 11.69 -26.81 -20.74
C LYS A 378 13.17 -27.22 -20.74
N GLN A 379 13.84 -27.20 -19.58
CA GLN A 379 15.27 -27.52 -19.49
C GLN A 379 15.54 -29.01 -19.73
N ALA A 380 14.68 -29.90 -19.23
CA ALA A 380 14.82 -31.34 -19.40
C ALA A 380 14.40 -31.83 -20.80
N ASN A 381 13.77 -30.97 -21.62
CA ASN A 381 13.06 -31.38 -22.84
C ASN A 381 12.18 -32.61 -22.59
N ALA A 382 11.45 -32.58 -21.47
CA ALA A 382 10.75 -33.76 -20.97
C ALA A 382 9.69 -34.25 -21.99
N PRO A 383 9.49 -35.56 -22.18
CA PRO A 383 8.47 -36.05 -23.09
C PRO A 383 7.06 -35.90 -22.47
N LEU A 384 6.04 -35.76 -23.33
CA LEU A 384 4.65 -35.74 -22.91
C LEU A 384 4.30 -36.97 -22.05
N GLY A 385 3.68 -36.74 -20.90
CA GLY A 385 3.30 -37.80 -19.95
C GLY A 385 4.41 -38.25 -19.00
N SER A 386 5.60 -37.63 -19.05
CA SER A 386 6.65 -37.84 -18.04
C SER A 386 6.22 -37.37 -16.64
N GLN A 387 6.99 -37.72 -15.62
CA GLN A 387 6.75 -37.27 -14.25
C GLN A 387 6.76 -35.74 -14.14
N GLU A 388 7.67 -35.07 -14.85
CA GLU A 388 7.80 -33.61 -14.90
C GLU A 388 6.56 -32.97 -15.53
N HIS A 389 6.03 -33.57 -16.61
CA HIS A 389 4.79 -33.13 -17.24
C HIS A 389 3.57 -33.31 -16.31
N LEU A 390 3.51 -34.41 -15.56
CA LEU A 390 2.45 -34.63 -14.58
C LEU A 390 2.52 -33.64 -13.42
N ALA A 391 3.72 -33.30 -12.95
CA ALA A 391 3.95 -32.28 -11.93
C ALA A 391 3.53 -30.89 -12.43
N LEU A 392 3.89 -30.52 -13.66
CA LEU A 392 3.43 -29.29 -14.30
C LEU A 392 1.90 -29.24 -14.43
N ARG A 393 1.28 -30.33 -14.89
CA ARG A 393 -0.18 -30.41 -15.02
C ARG A 393 -0.89 -30.25 -13.67
N SER A 394 -0.31 -30.80 -12.61
CA SER A 394 -0.81 -30.63 -11.24
C SER A 394 -0.74 -29.17 -10.79
N SER A 395 0.41 -28.50 -10.98
CA SER A 395 0.56 -27.09 -10.61
C SER A 395 -0.31 -26.16 -11.47
N GLN A 396 -0.52 -26.47 -12.75
CA GLN A 396 -1.45 -25.75 -13.62
C GLN A 396 -2.88 -25.80 -13.09
N ARG A 397 -3.37 -26.99 -12.70
CA ARG A 397 -4.71 -27.14 -12.11
C ARG A 397 -4.85 -26.35 -10.82
N MET A 398 -3.87 -26.45 -9.90
CA MET A 398 -3.91 -25.70 -8.64
C MET A 398 -3.89 -24.18 -8.87
N ALA A 399 -3.08 -23.70 -9.83
CA ALA A 399 -3.04 -22.30 -10.22
C ALA A 399 -4.36 -21.84 -10.87
N TRP A 400 -5.01 -22.70 -11.65
CA TRP A 400 -6.32 -22.41 -12.22
C TRP A 400 -7.41 -22.34 -11.14
N GLU A 401 -7.41 -23.25 -10.17
CA GLU A 401 -8.35 -23.21 -9.05
C GLU A 401 -8.26 -21.91 -8.25
N ILE A 402 -7.04 -21.42 -7.95
CA ILE A 402 -6.92 -20.13 -7.24
C ILE A 402 -7.39 -18.94 -8.08
N CYS A 403 -7.21 -18.99 -9.40
CA CYS A 403 -7.77 -17.99 -10.31
C CYS A 403 -9.30 -18.00 -10.25
N LYS A 404 -9.95 -19.16 -10.32
CA LYS A 404 -11.41 -19.29 -10.20
C LYS A 404 -11.96 -18.77 -8.87
N VAL A 405 -11.33 -19.14 -7.76
CA VAL A 405 -11.69 -18.60 -6.44
C VAL A 405 -11.60 -17.07 -6.41
N SER A 406 -10.59 -16.49 -7.08
CA SER A 406 -10.48 -15.04 -7.16
C SER A 406 -11.58 -14.38 -7.99
N MET A 407 -12.08 -15.05 -9.04
CA MET A 407 -13.22 -14.57 -9.84
C MET A 407 -14.51 -14.49 -9.01
N GLU A 408 -14.73 -15.43 -8.09
CA GLU A 408 -15.88 -15.41 -7.18
C GLU A 408 -15.79 -14.29 -6.13
N MET A 409 -14.57 -13.91 -5.73
CA MET A 409 -14.33 -12.88 -4.71
C MET A 409 -14.34 -11.45 -5.27
N ILE A 410 -13.95 -11.27 -6.53
CA ILE A 410 -13.74 -9.97 -7.14
C ILE A 410 -15.01 -9.44 -7.78
N ASN A 411 -15.40 -8.27 -7.33
CA ASN A 411 -16.37 -7.41 -7.98
C ASN A 411 -15.96 -5.94 -7.78
N PRO A 412 -16.53 -4.98 -8.53
CA PRO A 412 -16.14 -3.56 -8.44
C PRO A 412 -16.18 -2.96 -7.03
N SER A 413 -17.01 -3.51 -6.14
CA SER A 413 -17.10 -3.05 -4.74
C SER A 413 -16.07 -3.69 -3.80
N SER A 414 -15.58 -4.90 -4.11
CA SER A 414 -14.67 -5.67 -3.24
C SER A 414 -13.19 -5.51 -3.58
N VAL A 415 -12.83 -5.13 -4.82
CA VAL A 415 -11.42 -5.07 -5.28
C VAL A 415 -10.51 -4.26 -4.35
N SER A 416 -11.04 -3.17 -3.80
CA SER A 416 -10.29 -2.30 -2.89
C SER A 416 -9.99 -2.91 -1.51
N GLN A 417 -10.69 -3.98 -1.12
CA GLN A 417 -10.54 -4.65 0.18
C GLN A 417 -9.72 -5.94 0.10
N LEU A 418 -9.49 -6.45 -1.11
CA LEU A 418 -8.67 -7.63 -1.34
C LEU A 418 -7.18 -7.30 -1.19
N SER A 419 -6.41 -8.33 -0.86
CA SER A 419 -4.96 -8.21 -0.78
C SER A 419 -4.38 -7.97 -2.16
N PHE A 420 -3.81 -6.77 -2.36
CA PHE A 420 -3.13 -6.44 -3.60
C PHE A 420 -1.98 -7.42 -3.89
N VAL A 421 -1.19 -7.75 -2.87
CA VAL A 421 -0.06 -8.71 -2.98
C VAL A 421 -0.55 -10.08 -3.45
N GLY A 422 -1.57 -10.63 -2.78
CA GLY A 422 -2.12 -11.94 -3.14
C GLY A 422 -2.67 -11.96 -4.56
N MET A 423 -3.41 -10.91 -4.94
CA MET A 423 -3.97 -10.79 -6.29
C MET A 423 -2.91 -10.67 -7.38
N CYS A 424 -1.80 -9.98 -7.10
CA CYS A 424 -0.67 -9.95 -8.04
C CYS A 424 -0.14 -11.35 -8.32
N TYR A 425 0.01 -12.22 -7.31
CA TYR A 425 0.46 -13.60 -7.55
C TYR A 425 -0.59 -14.46 -8.27
N VAL A 426 -1.88 -14.26 -8.01
CA VAL A 426 -2.96 -14.94 -8.75
C VAL A 426 -2.88 -14.59 -10.23
N PHE A 427 -2.86 -13.31 -10.59
CA PHE A 427 -2.81 -12.90 -11.99
C PHE A 427 -1.47 -13.18 -12.65
N ARG A 428 -0.35 -13.17 -11.90
CA ARG A 428 0.93 -13.66 -12.42
C ARG A 428 0.87 -15.16 -12.71
N ALA A 429 0.19 -15.96 -11.89
CA ALA A 429 -0.03 -17.36 -12.21
C ALA A 429 -0.84 -17.52 -13.51
N ALA A 430 -1.89 -16.71 -13.72
CA ALA A 430 -2.65 -16.69 -14.97
C ALA A 430 -1.79 -16.34 -16.20
N VAL A 431 -0.85 -15.39 -16.07
CA VAL A 431 0.13 -15.09 -17.13
C VAL A 431 1.00 -16.31 -17.43
N VAL A 432 1.56 -16.96 -16.40
CA VAL A 432 2.41 -18.16 -16.59
C VAL A 432 1.61 -19.33 -17.20
N LEU A 433 0.33 -19.45 -16.87
CA LEU A 433 -0.60 -20.38 -17.54
C LEU A 433 -0.74 -20.06 -19.03
N SER A 434 -0.91 -18.78 -19.39
CA SER A 434 -1.01 -18.35 -20.78
C SER A 434 0.27 -18.65 -21.59
N ASP A 435 1.44 -18.52 -20.96
CA ASP A 435 2.73 -18.86 -21.58
C ASP A 435 2.93 -20.39 -21.74
N SER A 436 2.06 -21.19 -21.12
CA SER A 436 2.11 -22.66 -21.10
C SER A 436 1.04 -23.32 -21.99
N LEU A 437 0.34 -22.55 -22.83
CA LEU A 437 -0.73 -23.04 -23.70
C LEU A 437 -0.21 -24.16 -24.61
N GLY A 438 -0.73 -25.37 -24.38
CA GLY A 438 -0.35 -26.59 -25.09
C GLY A 438 -0.72 -27.90 -24.39
N LEU A 439 -1.19 -27.91 -23.13
CA LEU A 439 -1.26 -29.16 -22.34
C LEU A 439 -2.50 -29.45 -21.49
N ASP A 440 -3.53 -28.58 -21.42
CA ASP A 440 -4.90 -28.93 -20.95
C ASP A 440 -5.78 -27.70 -20.63
N VAL A 441 -5.19 -26.55 -20.31
CA VAL A 441 -5.95 -25.30 -20.10
C VAL A 441 -6.28 -24.75 -21.47
N VAL A 442 -7.56 -24.66 -21.80
CA VAL A 442 -8.00 -24.15 -23.09
C VAL A 442 -7.92 -22.62 -23.04
N VAL A 443 -7.61 -21.98 -24.18
CA VAL A 443 -7.62 -20.51 -24.30
C VAL A 443 -8.95 -19.92 -23.80
N GLU A 444 -10.04 -20.65 -24.02
CA GLU A 444 -11.41 -20.36 -23.57
C GLU A 444 -11.51 -20.18 -22.04
N ASP A 445 -10.74 -20.96 -21.25
CA ASP A 445 -10.74 -20.83 -19.79
C ASP A 445 -10.09 -19.50 -19.36
N LEU A 446 -8.98 -19.09 -20.00
CA LEU A 446 -8.28 -17.85 -19.64
C LEU A 446 -9.09 -16.59 -19.99
N GLU A 447 -9.95 -16.64 -21.01
CA GLU A 447 -10.86 -15.53 -21.34
C GLU A 447 -11.86 -15.23 -20.21
N GLU A 448 -12.25 -16.24 -19.42
CA GLU A 448 -13.14 -16.06 -18.26
C GLU A 448 -12.53 -15.14 -17.19
N LEU A 449 -11.20 -15.06 -17.11
CA LEU A 449 -10.51 -14.18 -16.15
C LEU A 449 -10.44 -12.72 -16.58
N LEU A 450 -10.63 -12.41 -17.88
CA LEU A 450 -10.45 -11.05 -18.39
C LEU A 450 -11.36 -10.01 -17.72
N PRO A 451 -12.66 -10.27 -17.46
CA PRO A 451 -13.52 -9.32 -16.73
C PRO A 451 -13.01 -9.04 -15.31
N THR A 452 -12.57 -10.09 -14.60
CA THR A 452 -12.01 -10.00 -13.26
C THR A 452 -10.71 -9.19 -13.24
N LEU A 453 -9.82 -9.45 -14.20
CA LEU A 453 -8.56 -8.73 -14.35
C LEU A 453 -8.79 -7.27 -14.79
N ARG A 454 -9.79 -6.98 -15.61
CA ARG A 454 -10.21 -5.60 -15.92
C ARG A 454 -10.69 -4.86 -14.68
N CYS A 455 -11.51 -5.51 -13.85
CA CYS A 455 -11.95 -4.94 -12.57
C CYS A 455 -10.78 -4.69 -11.61
N PHE A 456 -9.79 -5.58 -11.57
CA PHE A 456 -8.54 -5.35 -10.84
C PHE A 456 -7.76 -4.16 -11.41
N SER A 457 -7.70 -4.04 -12.74
CA SER A 457 -6.99 -2.98 -13.47
C SER A 457 -7.62 -1.59 -13.27
N GLU A 458 -8.93 -1.53 -12.99
CA GLU A 458 -9.61 -0.30 -12.57
C GLU A 458 -9.09 0.24 -11.24
N ARG A 459 -8.38 -0.56 -10.45
CA ARG A 459 -7.77 -0.17 -9.18
C ARG A 459 -6.24 -0.08 -9.26
N TRP A 460 -5.63 -1.05 -9.92
CA TRP A 460 -4.19 -1.27 -9.94
C TRP A 460 -3.72 -1.38 -11.39
N ALA A 461 -3.04 -0.34 -11.89
CA ALA A 461 -2.65 -0.26 -13.29
C ALA A 461 -1.77 -1.42 -13.74
N VAL A 462 -0.98 -2.04 -12.85
CA VAL A 462 -0.20 -3.26 -13.14
C VAL A 462 -1.05 -4.42 -13.72
N GLY A 463 -2.35 -4.42 -13.46
CA GLY A 463 -3.29 -5.37 -14.07
C GLY A 463 -3.42 -5.19 -15.59
N VAL A 464 -3.23 -3.97 -16.11
CA VAL A 464 -3.27 -3.66 -17.54
C VAL A 464 -2.15 -4.38 -18.28
N GLU A 465 -0.95 -4.45 -17.70
CA GLU A 465 0.18 -5.19 -18.24
C GLU A 465 -0.12 -6.68 -18.33
N TYR A 466 -0.71 -7.27 -17.28
CA TYR A 466 -1.12 -8.67 -17.29
C TYR A 466 -2.23 -8.94 -18.31
N LEU A 467 -3.20 -8.03 -18.40
CA LEU A 467 -4.32 -8.11 -19.34
C LEU A 467 -3.80 -8.10 -20.79
N ARG A 468 -2.92 -7.14 -21.10
CA ARG A 468 -2.29 -7.02 -22.42
C ARG A 468 -1.52 -8.28 -22.78
N HIS A 469 -0.81 -8.89 -21.83
CA HIS A 469 -0.05 -10.12 -22.06
C HIS A 469 -0.98 -11.29 -22.42
N ILE A 470 -2.01 -11.54 -21.61
CA ILE A 470 -2.95 -12.64 -21.84
C ILE A 470 -3.71 -12.45 -23.17
N GLU A 471 -4.15 -11.23 -23.48
CA GLU A 471 -4.84 -10.90 -24.74
C GLU A 471 -3.94 -11.06 -25.98
N LEU A 472 -2.61 -10.95 -25.83
CA LEU A 472 -1.64 -11.21 -26.90
C LEU A 472 -1.33 -12.69 -27.05
N SER A 473 -1.21 -13.43 -25.94
CA SER A 473 -0.95 -14.88 -25.95
C SER A 473 -2.14 -15.71 -26.44
N GLY A 474 -3.36 -15.18 -26.38
CA GLY A 474 -4.58 -15.82 -26.89
C GLY A 474 -4.85 -15.61 -28.40
N LYS A 475 -4.04 -14.81 -29.09
CA LYS A 475 -4.07 -14.61 -30.56
C LYS A 475 -2.99 -15.44 -31.23
#